data_AF-A0A950GWJ3-F1
#
_entry.id   AF-A0A950GWJ3-F1
#
_cell.length_a   1.000
_cell.length_b   1.000
_cell.length_c   1.000
_cell.angle_alpha   90.00
_cell.angle_beta   90.00
_cell.angle_gamma   90.00
#
_symmetry.space_group_name_H-M   'P 1'
#
loop_
_entity.id
_entity.type
_entity.pdbx_description
1 polymer ?
#
loop_
_entity_poly.entity_id
_entity_poly.type
_entity_poly.pdbx_seq_one_letter_code
_entity_poly.pdbx_strand_id
1 'polypeptide(L)' 'MAGRTVVVTGATSGIGRATATALARAGARTVVTGRDGRRTQQAADDIKRTTG' A
#
# COMPACT_ATOMS: atom_id res chain seq x y z
N MET A 1 -1.68 13.28 4.23
CA MET A 1 -1.64 12.93 2.79
C MET A 1 -3.03 12.90 2.14
N ALA A 2 -4.09 13.29 2.84
CA ALA A 2 -5.45 13.44 2.31
C ALA A 2 -5.48 14.08 0.91
N GLY A 3 -6.25 13.47 0.01
CA GLY A 3 -6.43 13.94 -1.37
C GLY A 3 -5.29 13.64 -2.34
N ARG A 4 -4.16 13.08 -1.89
CA ARG A 4 -3.04 12.72 -2.77
C ARG A 4 -3.12 11.26 -3.20
N THR A 5 -2.78 11.00 -4.46
CA THR A 5 -2.56 9.63 -4.97
C THR A 5 -1.07 9.32 -4.96
N VAL A 6 -0.69 8.18 -4.40
CA VAL A 6 0.73 7.77 -4.27
C VAL A 6 0.91 6.34 -4.78
N VAL A 7 1.93 6.12 -5.61
CA VAL A 7 2.32 4.78 -6.08
C VAL A 7 3.53 4.31 -5.27
N VAL A 8 3.44 3.13 -4.67
CA VAL A 8 4.54 2.50 -3.93
C VAL A 8 4.98 1.22 -4.64
N THR A 9 6.22 1.22 -5.13
CA THR A 9 6.83 0.06 -5.76
C THR A 9 7.45 -0.87 -4.72
N GLY A 10 7.48 -2.18 -5.00
CA GLY A 10 8.01 -3.16 -4.05
C GLY A 10 7.19 -3.24 -2.75
N ALA A 11 5.90 -2.89 -2.81
CA ALA A 11 5.04 -2.74 -1.63
C ALA A 11 4.53 -4.06 -1.03
N THR A 12 4.99 -5.21 -1.56
CA THR A 12 4.50 -6.52 -1.13
C THR A 12 5.08 -6.98 0.20
N SER A 13 6.14 -6.37 0.72
CA SER A 13 6.77 -6.71 2.01
C SER A 13 7.70 -5.61 2.54
N GLY A 14 8.22 -5.78 3.76
CA GLY A 14 9.28 -4.94 4.32
C GLY A 14 8.93 -3.45 4.33
N ILE A 15 9.91 -2.62 3.98
CA ILE A 15 9.79 -1.15 3.98
C ILE A 15 8.68 -0.70 3.03
N GLY A 16 8.59 -1.27 1.82
CA GLY A 16 7.55 -0.88 0.85
C GLY A 16 6.14 -1.05 1.43
N ARG A 17 5.88 -2.16 2.13
CA ARG A 17 4.59 -2.40 2.80
C ARG A 17 4.35 -1.42 3.96
N ALA A 18 5.37 -1.19 4.79
CA ALA A 18 5.27 -0.24 5.90
C ALA A 18 4.98 1.19 5.40
N THR A 19 5.66 1.62 4.34
CA THR A 19 5.46 2.91 3.69
C THR A 19 4.05 3.03 3.12
N ALA A 20 3.58 2.03 2.37
CA ALA A 20 2.22 2.03 1.82
C ALA A 20 1.15 2.12 2.92
N THR A 21 1.34 1.39 4.03
CA THR A 21 0.46 1.43 5.21
C THR A 21 0.45 2.82 5.85
N ALA A 22 1.61 3.42 6.08
CA ALA A 22 1.71 4.74 6.69
C ALA A 22 1.06 5.84 5.81
N LEU A 23 1.25 5.76 4.48
CA LEU A 23 0.64 6.68 3.53
C LEU A 23 -0.89 6.54 3.50
N ALA A 24 -1.41 5.32 3.53
CA ALA A 24 -2.84 5.05 3.58
C ALA A 24 -3.46 5.57 4.88
N ARG A 25 -2.83 5.33 6.05
CA ARG A 25 -3.25 5.93 7.34
C ARG A 25 -3.25 7.45 7.33
N ALA A 26 -2.35 8.06 6.56
CA ALA A 26 -2.31 9.51 6.38
C ALA A 26 -3.37 10.03 5.38
N GLY A 27 -4.28 9.19 4.89
CA GLY A 27 -5.39 9.54 3.99
C GLY A 27 -5.01 9.60 2.51
N ALA A 28 -3.87 9.04 2.11
CA ALA A 28 -3.52 8.94 0.69
C ALA A 28 -4.38 7.88 -0.01
N ARG A 29 -4.70 8.10 -1.28
CA ARG A 29 -5.08 7.01 -2.19
C ARG A 29 -3.81 6.27 -2.61
N THR A 30 -3.53 5.15 -1.96
CA THR A 30 -2.29 4.39 -2.19
C THR A 30 -2.49 3.29 -3.25
N VAL A 31 -1.62 3.28 -4.26
CA VAL A 31 -1.50 2.21 -5.26
C VAL A 31 -0.23 1.44 -4.98
N VAL A 32 -0.32 0.12 -4.89
CA VAL A 32 0.82 -0.76 -4.59
C VAL A 32 1.21 -1.59 -5.81
N THR A 33 2.50 -1.77 -6.05
CA THR A 33 3.00 -2.60 -7.16
C THR A 33 4.03 -3.62 -6.71
N GLY A 34 4.09 -4.75 -7.42
CA GLY A 34 5.00 -5.86 -7.18
C GLY A 34 5.06 -6.81 -8.37
N ARG A 35 6.04 -7.73 -8.37
CA ARG A 35 6.24 -8.70 -9.47
C ARG A 35 5.21 -9.83 -9.49
N ASP A 36 4.71 -10.21 -8.32
CA ASP A 36 3.75 -11.29 -8.13
C ASP A 36 2.37 -10.69 -7.84
N GLY A 37 1.40 -10.95 -8.73
CA GLY A 37 0.05 -10.39 -8.63
C GLY A 37 -0.69 -10.84 -7.37
N ARG A 38 -0.58 -12.12 -6.98
CA ARG A 38 -1.25 -12.66 -5.79
C ARG A 38 -0.70 -12.03 -4.52
N ARG A 39 0.63 -11.92 -4.40
CA ARG A 39 1.27 -11.24 -3.26
C ARG A 39 0.96 -9.75 -3.22
N THR A 40 0.80 -9.11 -4.38
CA THR A 40 0.43 -7.70 -4.49
C THR A 40 -1.00 -7.48 -4.03
N GLN A 41 -1.94 -8.33 -4.47
CA GLN A 41 -3.33 -8.27 -4.03
C GLN A 41 -3.44 -8.50 -2.52
N GLN A 42 -2.78 -9.53 -1.99
CA GLN A 42 -2.77 -9.82 -0.56
C GLN A 42 -2.24 -8.64 0.26
N ALA A 43 -1.16 -7.99 -0.20
CA ALA A 43 -0.64 -6.79 0.47
C ALA A 43 -1.62 -5.61 0.41
N ALA A 44 -2.30 -5.41 -0.72
CA ALA A 44 -3.32 -4.37 -0.86
C ALA A 44 -4.50 -4.59 0.09
N ASP A 45 -4.99 -5.83 0.19
CA ASP A 45 -6.09 -6.21 1.08
C ASP A 45 -5.71 -6.04 2.55
N ASP A 46 -4.49 -6.48 2.93
CA ASP A 46 -3.96 -6.31 4.28
C ASP A 46 -3.83 -4.83 4.67
N ILE A 47 -3.32 -3.99 3.76
CA ILE A 47 -3.21 -2.54 3.97
C ILE A 47 -4.60 -1.95 4.16
N LYS A 48 -5.52 -2.20 3.22
CA LYS A 48 -6.91 -1.69 3.32
C LYS A 48 -7.56 -2.07 4.64
N ARG A 49 -7.49 -3.34 5.05
CA ARG A 49 -8.05 -3.83 6.32
C ARG A 49 -7.50 -3.11 7.56
N THR A 50 -6.25 -2.63 7.52
CA THR A 50 -5.58 -2.01 8.67
C THR A 50 -5.59 -0.47 8.66
N THR A 51 -6.10 0.15 7.59
CA THR A 51 -6.06 1.62 7.43
C THR A 51 -7.40 2.27 7.08
N GLY A 52 -8.44 1.50 6.69
CA GLY A 52 -9.76 2.02 6.34
C GLY A 52 -9.98 2.10 4.84
#